data_AF-Q22HE6-F1
#
_entry.id   AF-Q22HE6-F1
#
_cell.length_a   1.000
_cell.length_b   1.000
_cell.length_c   1.000
_cell.angle_alpha   90.00
_cell.angle_beta   90.00
_cell.angle_gamma   90.00
#
_symmetry.space_group_name_H-M   'P 1'
#
loop_
_entity.id
_entity.type
_entity.pdbx_description
1 polymer ?
#
loop_
_entity_poly.entity_id
_entity_poly.type
_entity_poly.pdbx_seq_one_letter_code
_entity_poly.pdbx_strand_id
1 'polypeptide(L)'
;MINTALKLGSIEIPQQMIFWTKSNICAIIPCVQLVPGHVLIIPKRNVSYFNDLELQEVFDIGLLTRFLTKGLEKFYTATSSTVYIHNYNPNDSESLQQVYVHIIPRKPADFQNNDDIYKKLEEYDAEFTKKFKWGFTQANSSLNGVLEIEANECKKYATFLETFQREEAEKS
;
A
#
# COMPACT_ATOMS: atom_id res chain seq x y z
N MET A 1 -3.05 -8.14 25.35
CA MET A 1 -2.45 -8.25 24.00
C MET A 1 -2.35 -6.85 23.44
N ILE A 2 -1.15 -6.35 23.17
CA ILE A 2 -0.96 -4.97 22.72
C ILE A 2 -1.53 -4.88 21.30
N ASN A 3 -2.65 -4.18 21.17
CA ASN A 3 -3.29 -3.85 19.91
C ASN A 3 -2.46 -2.71 19.27
N THR A 4 -1.29 -3.05 18.72
CA THR A 4 -0.44 -2.03 18.12
C THR A 4 -1.05 -1.63 16.78
N ALA A 5 -1.64 -0.44 16.72
CA ALA A 5 -2.13 0.15 15.48
C ALA A 5 -0.98 0.19 14.43
N LEU A 6 -1.29 -0.17 13.18
CA LEU A 6 -0.33 -0.06 12.09
C LEU A 6 0.06 1.40 11.91
N LYS A 7 1.36 1.67 11.74
CA LYS A 7 1.88 3.01 11.46
C LYS A 7 2.60 3.03 10.11
N LEU A 8 2.55 4.20 9.47
CA LEU A 8 3.40 4.58 8.37
C LEU A 8 4.09 5.89 8.74
N GLY A 9 5.36 5.81 9.16
CA GLY A 9 6.04 6.92 9.81
C GLY A 9 5.36 7.28 11.14
N SER A 10 4.90 8.53 11.26
CA SER A 10 4.15 9.01 12.44
C SER A 10 2.63 8.87 12.30
N ILE A 11 2.14 8.44 11.13
CA ILE A 11 0.71 8.36 10.81
C ILE A 11 0.15 7.01 11.26
N GLU A 12 -0.92 7.03 12.06
CA GLU A 12 -1.66 5.83 12.45
C GLU A 12 -2.67 5.45 11.36
N ILE A 13 -2.51 4.25 10.80
CA ILE A 13 -3.34 3.78 9.71
C ILE A 13 -4.65 3.19 10.26
N PRO A 14 -5.81 3.68 9.82
CA PRO A 14 -7.10 3.11 10.20
C PRO A 14 -7.25 1.66 9.75
N GLN A 15 -7.87 0.84 10.59
CA GLN A 15 -8.10 -0.57 10.30
C GLN A 15 -8.87 -0.80 9.00
N GLN A 16 -9.75 0.13 8.62
CA GLN A 16 -10.58 0.05 7.41
C GLN A 16 -9.76 0.13 6.11
N MET A 17 -8.54 0.67 6.16
CA MET A 17 -7.64 0.74 5.01
C MET A 17 -6.79 -0.53 4.86
N ILE A 18 -6.81 -1.43 5.85
CA ILE A 18 -6.02 -2.65 5.88
C ILE A 18 -6.85 -3.79 5.29
N PHE A 19 -6.42 -4.33 4.15
CA PHE A 19 -7.07 -5.48 3.51
C PHE A 19 -6.32 -6.79 3.71
N TRP A 20 -5.05 -6.73 4.14
CA TRP A 20 -4.23 -7.91 4.42
C TRP A 20 -3.36 -7.69 5.65
N THR A 21 -3.30 -8.70 6.53
CA THR A 21 -2.35 -8.70 7.65
C THR A 21 -1.90 -10.12 7.96
N LYS A 22 -0.58 -10.35 8.01
CA LYS A 22 0.04 -11.63 8.39
C LYS A 22 1.41 -11.39 9.02
N SER A 23 1.78 -12.21 10.00
CA SER A 23 3.11 -12.22 10.63
C SER A 23 3.64 -10.80 10.90
N ASN A 24 4.63 -10.34 10.13
CA ASN A 24 5.35 -9.09 10.32
C ASN A 24 4.94 -7.97 9.37
N ILE A 25 3.95 -8.18 8.49
CA ILE A 25 3.56 -7.22 7.45
C ILE A 25 2.05 -6.99 7.37
N CYS A 26 1.69 -5.82 6.88
CA CYS A 26 0.33 -5.45 6.50
C CYS A 26 0.32 -4.94 5.06
N ALA A 27 -0.82 -5.03 4.38
CA ALA A 27 -1.04 -4.31 3.13
C ALA A 27 -2.32 -3.48 3.19
N ILE A 28 -2.24 -2.30 2.57
CA ILE A 28 -3.28 -1.28 2.63
C ILE A 28 -3.62 -0.77 1.23
N ILE A 29 -4.87 -0.32 1.06
CA ILE A 29 -5.23 0.57 -0.06
C ILE A 29 -5.08 2.01 0.47
N PRO A 30 -4.03 2.74 0.08
CA PRO A 30 -3.81 4.09 0.56
C PRO A 30 -4.86 5.06 -0.01
N CYS A 31 -5.11 6.15 0.71
CA CYS A 31 -5.98 7.22 0.24
C CYS A 31 -5.40 7.96 -0.98
N VAL A 32 -4.09 7.84 -1.24
CA VAL A 32 -3.43 8.35 -2.45
C VAL A 32 -3.17 7.18 -3.41
N GLN A 33 -3.97 7.11 -4.48
CA GLN A 33 -3.87 6.12 -5.55
C GLN A 33 -3.15 6.74 -6.75
N LEU A 34 -2.00 6.21 -7.15
CA LEU A 34 -1.30 6.67 -8.37
C LEU A 34 -2.03 6.20 -9.64
N VAL A 35 -2.59 4.99 -9.57
CA VAL A 35 -3.54 4.40 -10.52
C VAL A 35 -4.54 3.54 -9.72
N PRO A 36 -5.71 3.18 -10.28
CA PRO A 36 -6.63 2.26 -9.61
C PRO A 36 -5.97 0.93 -9.25
N GLY A 37 -6.04 0.55 -7.98
CA GLY A 37 -5.45 -0.69 -7.46
C GLY A 37 -4.03 -0.54 -6.92
N HIS A 38 -3.53 0.68 -6.77
CA HIS A 38 -2.29 0.96 -6.07
C HIS A 38 -2.41 0.52 -4.60
N VAL A 39 -1.50 -0.33 -4.13
CA VAL A 39 -1.44 -0.78 -2.73
C VAL A 39 -0.06 -0.57 -2.14
N LEU A 40 0.00 -0.48 -0.82
CA LEU A 40 1.26 -0.45 -0.07
C LEU A 40 1.40 -1.71 0.78
N ILE A 41 2.59 -2.32 0.79
CA ILE A 41 3.02 -3.29 1.81
C ILE A 41 3.86 -2.54 2.84
N ILE A 42 3.50 -2.69 4.11
CA ILE A 42 4.09 -1.98 5.24
C ILE A 42 4.55 -3.00 6.30
N PRO A 43 5.83 -3.04 6.67
CA PRO A 43 6.30 -3.79 7.83
C PRO A 43 5.64 -3.26 9.11
N LYS A 44 5.21 -4.16 10.01
CA LYS A 44 4.62 -3.78 11.30
C LYS A 44 5.65 -3.12 12.22
N ARG A 45 6.92 -3.52 12.10
CA ARG A 45 8.04 -2.87 12.78
C ARG A 45 8.36 -1.59 12.04
N ASN A 46 8.43 -0.48 12.77
CA ASN A 46 8.78 0.80 12.19
C ASN A 46 10.31 0.87 11.99
N VAL A 47 10.75 0.57 10.76
CA VAL A 47 12.13 0.71 10.30
C VAL A 47 12.19 1.64 9.11
N SER A 48 13.23 2.47 9.04
CA SER A 48 13.34 3.53 8.02
C SER A 48 13.96 3.06 6.70
N TYR A 49 14.76 1.99 6.73
CA TYR A 49 15.48 1.50 5.55
C TYR A 49 15.24 0.01 5.32
N PHE A 50 15.22 -0.39 4.05
CA PHE A 50 15.07 -1.78 3.62
C PHE A 50 16.18 -2.68 4.19
N ASN A 51 17.41 -2.17 4.30
CA ASN A 51 18.54 -2.93 4.82
C ASN A 51 18.46 -3.18 6.33
N ASP A 52 17.57 -2.49 7.04
CA ASP A 52 17.33 -2.70 8.47
C ASP A 52 16.23 -3.73 8.74
N LEU A 53 15.61 -4.27 7.68
CA LEU A 53 14.61 -5.34 7.79
C LEU A 53 15.27 -6.64 8.24
N GLU A 54 14.57 -7.38 9.10
CA GLU A 54 14.94 -8.74 9.43
C GLU A 54 14.71 -9.65 8.22
N LEU A 55 15.50 -10.73 8.11
CA LEU A 55 15.37 -11.67 6.99
C LEU A 55 13.94 -12.19 6.80
N GLN A 56 13.24 -12.46 7.90
CA GLN A 56 11.85 -12.91 7.86
C GLN A 56 10.92 -11.84 7.26
N GLU A 57 11.13 -10.56 7.57
CA GLU A 57 10.34 -9.46 6.99
C GLU A 57 10.61 -9.33 5.49
N VAL A 58 11.88 -9.47 5.05
CA VAL A 58 12.24 -9.49 3.62
C VAL A 58 11.56 -10.65 2.89
N PHE A 59 11.57 -11.85 3.47
CA PHE A 59 10.86 -13.01 2.90
C PHE A 59 9.34 -12.77 2.82
N ASP A 60 8.73 -12.30 3.91
CA ASP A 60 7.29 -12.01 3.97
C ASP A 60 6.90 -10.97 2.90
N ILE A 61 7.68 -9.89 2.73
CA ILE A 61 7.47 -8.87 1.69
C ILE A 61 7.58 -9.48 0.30
N GLY A 62 8.60 -10.29 0.02
CA GLY A 62 8.80 -10.90 -1.29
C GLY A 62 7.67 -11.85 -1.67
N LEU A 63 7.25 -12.71 -0.73
CA LEU A 63 6.12 -13.63 -0.93
C LEU A 63 4.81 -12.89 -1.17
N LEU A 64 4.54 -11.86 -0.35
CA LEU A 64 3.33 -11.07 -0.50
C LEU A 64 3.34 -10.26 -1.80
N THR A 65 4.48 -9.68 -2.18
CA THR A 65 4.64 -8.95 -3.44
C THR A 65 4.27 -9.84 -4.63
N ARG A 66 4.82 -11.07 -4.70
CA ARG A 66 4.47 -12.04 -5.76
C ARG A 66 2.97 -12.38 -5.77
N PHE A 67 2.36 -12.54 -4.60
CA PHE A 67 0.95 -12.87 -4.49
C PHE A 67 0.05 -11.71 -4.93
N LEU A 68 0.35 -10.49 -4.47
CA LEU A 68 -0.45 -9.30 -4.76
C LEU A 68 -0.30 -8.86 -6.21
N THR A 69 0.88 -8.90 -6.84
CA THR A 69 1.00 -8.53 -8.25
C THR A 69 0.10 -9.40 -9.14
N LYS A 70 0.14 -10.73 -8.96
CA LYS A 70 -0.78 -11.64 -9.66
C LYS A 70 -2.25 -11.35 -9.38
N GLY A 71 -2.60 -11.14 -8.11
CA GLY A 71 -3.98 -10.88 -7.71
C GLY A 71 -4.52 -9.55 -8.25
N LEU A 72 -3.73 -8.48 -8.16
CA LEU A 72 -4.08 -7.15 -8.66
C LEU A 72 -4.20 -7.14 -10.19
N GLU A 73 -3.28 -7.79 -10.90
CA GLU A 73 -3.34 -7.91 -12.36
C GLU A 73 -4.64 -8.59 -12.80
N LYS A 74 -5.02 -9.69 -12.14
CA LYS A 74 -6.30 -10.39 -12.41
C LYS A 74 -7.51 -9.53 -12.04
N PHE A 75 -7.51 -8.90 -10.87
CA PHE A 75 -8.67 -8.15 -10.36
C PHE A 75 -8.93 -6.85 -11.14
N TYR A 76 -7.87 -6.10 -11.44
CA TYR A 76 -7.97 -4.82 -12.15
C TYR A 76 -7.84 -4.96 -13.66
N THR A 77 -7.71 -6.18 -14.21
CA THR A 77 -7.45 -6.45 -15.63
C THR A 77 -6.21 -5.67 -16.12
N ALA A 78 -5.17 -5.65 -15.29
CA ALA A 78 -3.87 -5.05 -15.62
C ALA A 78 -2.97 -6.06 -16.33
N THR A 79 -2.02 -5.57 -17.11
CA THR A 79 -1.14 -6.40 -17.94
C THR A 79 0.26 -6.56 -17.35
N SER A 80 0.59 -5.75 -16.35
CA SER A 80 1.86 -5.80 -15.61
C SER A 80 1.72 -5.04 -14.29
N SER A 81 2.78 -4.99 -13.49
CA SER A 81 2.83 -4.21 -12.24
C SER A 81 4.18 -3.50 -12.10
N THR A 82 4.18 -2.28 -11.56
CA THR A 82 5.38 -1.63 -11.03
C THR A 82 5.46 -1.92 -9.53
N VAL A 83 6.61 -2.44 -9.08
CA VAL A 83 6.94 -2.60 -7.67
C VAL A 83 8.05 -1.62 -7.32
N TYR A 84 7.83 -0.80 -6.30
CA TYR A 84 8.81 0.21 -5.87
C TYR A 84 8.98 0.19 -4.36
N ILE A 85 10.22 0.03 -3.90
CA ILE A 85 10.56 0.05 -2.46
C ILE A 85 10.96 1.49 -2.11
N HIS A 86 10.22 2.11 -1.20
CA HIS A 86 10.50 3.45 -0.71
C HIS A 86 11.27 3.37 0.59
N ASN A 87 12.43 4.04 0.66
CA ASN A 87 13.21 4.23 1.88
C ASN A 87 13.02 5.65 2.38
N TYR A 88 13.12 5.86 3.69
CA TYR A 88 13.18 7.19 4.27
C TYR A 88 14.31 8.04 3.65
N ASN A 89 13.98 9.26 3.22
CA ASN A 89 14.94 10.23 2.74
C ASN A 89 15.20 11.33 3.80
N PRO A 90 16.38 11.37 4.44
CA PRO A 90 16.67 12.35 5.49
C PRO A 90 16.79 13.81 4.98
N ASN A 91 16.96 14.00 3.68
CA ASN A 91 17.03 15.33 3.07
C ASN A 91 15.67 15.87 2.62
N ASP A 92 14.61 15.08 2.80
CA ASP A 92 13.24 15.47 2.47
C ASP A 92 12.42 15.52 3.77
N SER A 93 12.00 16.73 4.15
CA SER A 93 11.23 16.96 5.37
C SER A 93 9.83 16.36 5.34
N GLU A 94 9.30 16.08 4.15
CA GLU A 94 7.99 15.44 3.97
C GLU A 94 8.09 13.91 3.94
N SER A 95 9.30 13.34 3.89
CA SER A 95 9.48 11.89 3.80
C SER A 95 8.97 11.16 5.05
N LEU A 96 8.21 10.09 4.82
CA LEU A 96 7.74 9.20 5.87
C LEU A 96 8.94 8.41 6.39
N GLN A 97 9.17 8.49 7.69
CA GLN A 97 10.33 7.85 8.35
C GLN A 97 10.19 6.32 8.50
N GLN A 98 9.75 5.62 7.45
CA GLN A 98 9.52 4.19 7.45
C GLN A 98 9.66 3.63 6.03
N VAL A 99 10.22 2.43 5.89
CA VAL A 99 10.29 1.69 4.62
C VAL A 99 8.93 1.07 4.32
N TYR A 100 8.52 1.13 3.06
CA TYR A 100 7.31 0.47 2.58
C TYR A 100 7.43 0.18 1.08
N VAL A 101 6.55 -0.65 0.54
CA VAL A 101 6.61 -1.10 -0.85
C VAL A 101 5.33 -0.75 -1.57
N HIS A 102 5.43 -0.02 -2.68
CA HIS A 102 4.35 0.20 -3.60
C HIS A 102 4.17 -1.00 -4.54
N ILE A 103 2.93 -1.40 -4.76
CA ILE A 103 2.56 -2.26 -5.88
C ILE A 103 1.49 -1.54 -6.70
N ILE A 104 1.83 -1.27 -7.95
CA ILE A 104 1.06 -0.40 -8.84
C ILE A 104 0.69 -1.21 -10.08
N PRO A 105 -0.54 -1.74 -10.20
CA PRO A 105 -0.96 -2.50 -11.38
C PRO A 105 -1.05 -1.57 -12.59
N ARG A 106 -0.44 -1.98 -13.70
CA ARG A 106 -0.21 -1.15 -14.89
C ARG A 106 -1.07 -1.59 -16.07
N LYS A 107 -1.53 -0.61 -16.84
CA LYS A 107 -2.22 -0.80 -18.12
C LYS A 107 -1.56 0.03 -19.21
N PRO A 108 -1.68 -0.36 -20.50
CA PRO A 108 -1.25 0.51 -21.58
C PRO A 108 -1.89 1.90 -21.46
N ALA A 109 -1.07 2.95 -21.57
CA ALA A 109 -1.47 4.36 -21.49
C ALA A 109 -2.13 4.77 -20.16
N ASP A 110 -1.80 4.11 -19.04
CA ASP A 110 -2.21 4.55 -17.70
C ASP A 110 -1.55 5.88 -17.27
N PHE A 111 -0.38 6.19 -17.82
CA PHE A 111 0.25 7.50 -17.80
C PHE A 111 0.45 8.03 -19.23
N GLN A 112 0.43 9.36 -19.39
CA GLN A 112 0.74 9.99 -20.68
C GLN A 112 2.17 9.66 -21.12
N ASN A 113 3.14 9.78 -20.21
CA ASN A 113 4.48 9.24 -20.37
C ASN A 113 4.74 8.25 -19.24
N ASN A 114 5.24 7.05 -19.57
CA ASN A 114 5.44 5.99 -18.56
C ASN A 114 6.32 6.45 -17.38
N ASP A 115 7.30 7.31 -17.63
CA ASP A 115 8.26 7.76 -16.62
C ASP A 115 7.71 8.88 -15.71
N ASP A 116 6.51 9.40 -15.98
CA ASP A 116 5.85 10.35 -15.07
C ASP A 116 5.48 9.70 -13.72
N ILE A 117 5.47 8.35 -13.65
CA ILE A 117 5.32 7.60 -12.40
C ILE A 117 6.41 7.94 -11.37
N TYR A 118 7.65 8.23 -11.81
CA TYR A 118 8.75 8.52 -10.89
C TYR A 118 8.53 9.85 -10.14
N LYS A 119 8.06 10.87 -10.85
CA LYS A 119 7.67 12.16 -10.23
C LYS A 119 6.55 11.95 -9.20
N LYS A 120 5.57 11.09 -9.54
CA LYS A 120 4.49 10.73 -8.63
C LYS A 120 4.93 9.93 -7.41
N LEU A 121 5.98 9.12 -7.52
CA LEU A 121 6.59 8.42 -6.40
C LEU A 121 7.40 9.36 -5.51
N GLU A 122 8.10 10.35 -6.08
CA GLU A 122 8.83 11.39 -5.34
C GLU A 122 7.88 12.29 -4.54
N GLU A 123 6.74 12.67 -5.11
CA GLU A 123 5.73 13.52 -4.46
C GLU A 123 4.86 12.77 -3.43
N TYR A 124 4.98 11.43 -3.37
CA TYR A 124 3.99 10.57 -2.72
C TYR A 124 3.83 10.84 -1.23
N ASP A 125 4.94 10.95 -0.49
CA ASP A 125 4.90 11.10 0.97
C ASP A 125 4.24 12.42 1.41
N ALA A 126 4.55 13.50 0.69
CA ALA A 126 3.94 14.80 0.89
C ALA A 126 2.44 14.76 0.57
N GLU A 127 2.05 14.16 -0.56
CA GLU A 127 0.63 14.02 -0.94
C GLU A 127 -0.14 13.14 0.07
N PHE A 128 0.46 12.02 0.49
CA PHE A 128 -0.12 11.10 1.48
C PHE A 128 -0.36 11.80 2.81
N THR A 129 0.67 12.46 3.34
CA THR A 129 0.60 13.19 4.61
C THR A 129 -0.43 14.31 4.55
N LYS A 130 -0.46 15.08 3.46
CA LYS A 130 -1.42 16.16 3.25
C LYS A 130 -2.86 15.64 3.20
N LYS A 131 -3.12 14.59 2.40
CA LYS A 131 -4.47 14.02 2.26
C LYS A 131 -4.95 13.41 3.56
N PHE A 132 -4.06 12.73 4.29
CA PHE A 132 -4.36 12.17 5.60
C PHE A 132 -4.67 13.27 6.63
N LYS A 133 -3.79 14.27 6.79
CA LYS A 133 -4.01 15.39 7.73
C LYS A 133 -5.30 16.15 7.45
N TRP A 134 -5.55 16.52 6.19
CA TRP A 134 -6.76 17.23 5.79
C TRP A 134 -8.04 16.46 6.17
N GLY A 135 -7.98 15.13 6.06
CA GLY A 135 -9.06 14.27 6.46
C GLY A 135 -9.30 14.16 7.96
N PHE A 136 -8.25 13.95 8.74
CA PHE A 136 -8.39 13.57 10.15
C PHE A 136 -8.44 14.77 11.11
N THR A 137 -7.91 15.95 10.73
CA THR A 137 -7.92 17.14 11.61
C THR A 137 -9.20 17.97 11.51
N GLN A 138 -10.01 17.79 10.47
CA GLN A 138 -11.34 18.39 10.40
C GLN A 138 -12.37 17.27 10.38
N ALA A 139 -13.37 17.34 11.28
CA ALA A 139 -14.56 16.50 11.23
C ALA A 139 -15.39 16.82 9.97
N ASN A 140 -14.84 16.52 8.79
CA ASN A 140 -15.40 16.83 7.48
C ASN A 140 -16.09 15.58 6.93
N SER A 141 -17.36 15.71 6.55
CA SER A 141 -18.18 14.65 5.95
C SER A 141 -17.58 14.07 4.66
N SER A 142 -16.73 14.84 3.97
CA SER A 142 -16.06 14.42 2.73
C SER A 142 -14.98 13.35 2.94
N LEU A 143 -14.29 13.32 4.09
CA LEU A 143 -13.31 12.26 4.35
C LEU A 143 -13.97 10.95 4.80
N ASN A 144 -15.11 11.02 5.49
CA ASN A 144 -15.93 9.82 5.68
C ASN A 144 -16.24 9.18 4.32
N GLY A 145 -16.53 9.99 3.30
CA GLY A 145 -16.72 9.50 1.93
C GLY A 145 -15.45 8.91 1.31
N VAL A 146 -14.29 9.56 1.45
CA VAL A 146 -12.99 9.04 0.96
C VAL A 146 -12.67 7.70 1.64
N LEU A 147 -12.56 7.68 2.97
CA LEU A 147 -12.32 6.46 3.75
C LEU A 147 -13.36 5.37 3.48
N GLU A 148 -14.63 5.72 3.25
CA GLU A 148 -15.67 4.75 2.89
C GLU A 148 -15.43 4.16 1.50
N ILE A 149 -15.02 4.96 0.52
CA ILE A 149 -14.63 4.47 -0.81
C ILE A 149 -13.45 3.50 -0.67
N GLU A 150 -12.37 3.90 0.00
CA GLU A 150 -11.20 3.02 0.15
C GLU A 150 -11.50 1.79 1.01
N ALA A 151 -12.33 1.91 2.05
CA ALA A 151 -12.78 0.78 2.85
C ALA A 151 -13.64 -0.20 2.04
N ASN A 152 -14.51 0.31 1.17
CA ASN A 152 -15.31 -0.52 0.28
C ASN A 152 -14.44 -1.23 -0.76
N GLU A 153 -13.44 -0.56 -1.33
CA GLU A 153 -12.45 -1.20 -2.19
C GLU A 153 -11.62 -2.24 -1.43
N CYS A 154 -11.20 -1.96 -0.20
CA CYS A 154 -10.50 -2.92 0.65
C CYS A 154 -11.32 -4.19 0.87
N LYS A 155 -12.63 -4.04 1.18
CA LYS A 155 -13.54 -5.19 1.37
C LYS A 155 -13.69 -6.02 0.10
N LYS A 156 -13.91 -5.38 -1.06
CA LYS A 156 -14.03 -6.08 -2.35
C LYS A 156 -12.75 -6.84 -2.67
N TYR A 157 -11.61 -6.18 -2.51
CA TYR A 157 -10.33 -6.77 -2.85
C TYR A 157 -9.91 -7.88 -1.87
N ALA A 158 -10.14 -7.71 -0.56
CA ALA A 158 -9.93 -8.76 0.43
C ALA A 158 -10.75 -10.02 0.11
N THR A 159 -12.04 -9.86 -0.19
CA THR A 159 -12.93 -10.98 -0.56
C THR A 159 -12.45 -11.71 -1.82
N PHE A 160 -11.99 -10.95 -2.82
CA PHE A 160 -11.38 -11.52 -4.02
C PHE A 160 -10.11 -12.30 -3.68
N LEU A 161 -9.21 -11.73 -2.88
CA LEU A 161 -7.93 -12.36 -2.52
C LEU A 161 -8.10 -13.66 -1.73
N GLU A 162 -9.11 -13.77 -0.87
CA GLU A 162 -9.42 -15.03 -0.18
C GLU A 162 -9.77 -16.15 -1.17
N THR A 163 -10.57 -15.83 -2.18
CA THR A 163 -10.94 -16.80 -3.23
C THR A 163 -9.73 -17.12 -4.10
N PHE A 164 -9.00 -16.10 -4.52
CA PHE A 164 -7.78 -16.25 -5.31
C PHE A 164 -6.70 -17.08 -4.60
N GLN A 165 -6.53 -16.91 -3.29
CA GLN A 165 -5.58 -17.68 -2.50
C GLN A 165 -5.93 -19.17 -2.48
N ARG A 166 -7.22 -19.51 -2.34
CA ARG A 166 -7.69 -20.90 -2.41
C ARG A 166 -7.42 -21.52 -3.78
N GLU A 167 -7.76 -20.81 -4.86
CA GLU A 167 -7.53 -21.26 -6.24
C GLU A 167 -6.04 -21.51 -6.54
N GLU A 168 -5.13 -20.66 -6.04
CA GLU A 168 -3.68 -20.87 -6.26
C GLU A 168 -3.14 -22.03 -5.42
N ALA A 169 -3.71 -22.30 -4.25
CA ALA A 169 -3.32 -23.43 -3.40
C ALA A 169 -3.72 -24.78 -4.01
N GLU A 170 -4.85 -24.85 -4.72
CA GLU A 170 -5.32 -26.07 -5.41
C GLU A 170 -4.47 -26.44 -6.64
N LYS A 171 -3.68 -25.49 -7.17
CA LYS A 171 -2.80 -25.70 -8.34
C LYS A 171 -1.36 -26.08 -7.96
N SER A 172 -1.03 -26.04 -6.67
CA SER A 172 0.33 -26.28 -6.14
C SER A 172 0.45 -27.70 -5.60
#